data_AF-A0A7W9F8L9-F1
#
_entry.id   AF-A0A7W9F8L9-F1
#
_cell.length_a   1.000
_cell.length_b   1.000
_cell.length_c   1.000
_cell.angle_alpha   90.00
_cell.angle_beta   90.00
_cell.angle_gamma   90.00
#
_symmetry.space_group_name_H-M   'P 1'
#
loop_
_entity.id
_entity.type
_entity.pdbx_description
1 polymer ?
#
loop_
_entity_poly.entity_id
_entity_poly.type
_entity_poly.pdbx_seq_one_letter_code
_entity_poly.pdbx_strand_id
1 'polypeptide(L)'
;MMTGLMGLMLAAAVLAPGGAPDMRVDAKGLSMGRTGDAAVLADRIQTASRDWCAQHRAVLTPGDLGLPQVCEREMRRRAYYQLPASERRLFVKAGGRRLLNQF
;
A
#
# COMPACT_ATOMS: atom_id res chain seq x y z
N MET A 1 -3.47 14.20 35.85
CA MET A 1 -2.80 14.53 34.58
C MET A 1 -1.46 13.85 34.58
N MET A 2 -1.28 12.77 33.82
CA MET A 2 0.03 12.15 33.57
C MET A 2 -0.09 11.27 32.33
N THR A 3 0.55 11.77 31.28
CA THR A 3 0.63 11.28 29.91
C THR A 3 1.57 10.07 29.87
N GLY A 4 1.12 8.93 29.34
CA GLY A 4 1.97 7.76 29.07
C GLY A 4 2.04 7.53 27.57
N LEU A 5 3.19 7.85 26.97
CA LEU A 5 3.43 7.86 25.53
C LEU A 5 3.13 6.50 24.86
N MET A 6 2.45 6.59 23.71
CA MET A 6 2.34 5.53 22.71
C MET A 6 3.73 5.04 22.29
N GLY A 7 4.05 3.78 22.57
CA GLY A 7 5.21 3.11 22.02
C GLY A 7 4.99 2.76 20.55
N LEU A 8 5.30 3.69 19.64
CA LEU A 8 5.53 3.35 18.24
C LEU A 8 6.94 2.77 18.11
N MET A 9 7.04 1.45 17.96
CA MET A 9 8.25 0.84 17.39
C MET A 9 8.30 1.18 15.90
N LEU A 10 9.13 2.16 15.52
CA LEU A 10 9.53 2.34 14.12
C LEU A 10 10.59 1.29 13.78
N ALA A 11 10.21 0.27 13.02
CA ALA A 11 11.17 -0.62 12.38
C ALA A 11 11.94 0.16 11.31
N ALA A 12 13.23 0.42 11.56
CA ALA A 12 14.12 1.03 10.59
C ALA A 12 14.40 0.04 9.44
N ALA A 13 13.90 0.34 8.24
CA ALA A 13 14.27 -0.38 7.03
C ALA A 13 15.68 0.02 6.62
N VAL A 14 16.58 -0.96 6.52
CA VAL A 14 17.94 -0.79 5.97
C VAL A 14 17.82 -0.39 4.50
N LEU A 15 18.18 0.85 4.18
CA LEU A 15 18.13 1.40 2.83
C LEU A 15 19.44 1.06 2.09
N ALA A 16 19.35 0.21 1.07
CA ALA A 16 20.38 0.11 0.04
C ALA A 16 20.32 1.37 -0.86
N PRO A 17 21.47 1.87 -1.36
CA PRO A 17 21.47 3.06 -2.20
C PRO A 17 20.77 2.74 -3.53
N GLY A 18 19.62 3.38 -3.79
CA GLY A 18 18.87 3.28 -5.05
C GLY A 18 17.53 2.52 -5.00
N GLY A 19 17.12 1.96 -3.86
CA GLY A 19 15.85 1.23 -3.75
C GLY A 19 15.01 1.78 -2.61
N ALA A 20 13.97 2.56 -2.91
CA ALA A 20 12.97 2.87 -1.89
C ALA A 20 12.36 1.56 -1.35
N PRO A 21 12.08 1.45 -0.05
CA PRO A 21 11.61 0.21 0.54
C PRO A 21 10.25 -0.15 -0.04
N ASP A 22 10.06 -1.40 -0.45
CA ASP A 22 8.76 -1.85 -0.96
C ASP A 22 7.69 -1.64 0.11
N MET A 23 6.60 -0.97 -0.27
CA MET A 23 5.42 -0.87 0.57
C MET A 23 4.82 -2.26 0.77
N ARG A 24 4.67 -2.67 2.04
CA ARG A 24 4.00 -3.90 2.43
C ARG A 24 2.63 -3.55 3.03
N VAL A 25 1.62 -4.30 2.63
CA VAL A 25 0.25 -4.16 3.15
C VAL A 25 -0.18 -5.51 3.70
N ASP A 26 -0.59 -5.54 4.96
CA ASP A 26 -1.03 -6.78 5.59
C ASP A 26 -2.42 -7.19 5.10
N ALA A 27 -2.50 -8.38 4.51
CA ALA A 27 -3.73 -9.03 4.06
C ALA A 27 -4.13 -10.21 4.96
N LYS A 28 -3.40 -10.47 6.06
CA LYS A 28 -3.67 -11.58 6.97
C LYS A 28 -5.10 -11.50 7.51
N GLY A 29 -5.78 -12.65 7.49
CA GLY A 29 -7.16 -12.78 7.97
C GLY A 29 -8.22 -12.27 6.99
N LEU A 30 -7.84 -11.71 5.84
CA LEU A 30 -8.77 -11.32 4.79
C LEU A 30 -8.99 -12.48 3.81
N SER A 31 -10.26 -12.73 3.47
CA SER A 31 -10.63 -13.65 2.40
C SER A 31 -10.93 -12.86 1.13
N MET A 32 -10.01 -12.89 0.17
CA MET A 32 -10.14 -12.11 -1.08
C MET A 32 -11.38 -12.43 -1.92
N GLY A 33 -12.07 -13.54 -1.63
CA GLY A 33 -13.34 -13.87 -2.26
C GLY A 33 -14.55 -13.12 -1.67
N ARG A 34 -14.43 -12.52 -0.48
CA ARG A 34 -15.49 -11.74 0.15
C ARG A 34 -15.37 -10.27 -0.25
N THR A 35 -16.48 -9.69 -0.73
CA THR A 35 -16.54 -8.28 -1.15
C THR A 35 -16.09 -7.32 -0.04
N GLY A 36 -16.53 -7.55 1.22
CA GLY A 36 -16.11 -6.73 2.35
C GLY A 36 -14.60 -6.75 2.59
N ASP A 37 -13.99 -7.93 2.58
CA ASP A 37 -12.55 -8.10 2.79
C ASP A 37 -11.73 -7.52 1.63
N ALA A 38 -12.22 -7.65 0.40
CA ALA A 38 -11.61 -7.02 -0.77
C ALA A 38 -11.68 -5.49 -0.71
N ALA A 39 -12.77 -4.92 -0.18
CA ALA A 39 -12.88 -3.49 0.07
C ALA A 39 -11.91 -3.03 1.16
N VAL A 40 -11.79 -3.79 2.26
CA VAL A 40 -10.81 -3.51 3.32
C VAL A 40 -9.38 -3.51 2.79
N LEU A 41 -9.01 -4.49 1.97
CA LEU A 41 -7.67 -4.51 1.39
C LEU A 41 -7.45 -3.34 0.43
N ALA A 42 -8.45 -3.00 -0.41
CA ALA A 42 -8.35 -1.87 -1.32
C ALA A 42 -8.09 -0.56 -0.57
N ASP A 43 -8.84 -0.29 0.51
CA ASP A 43 -8.64 0.87 1.37
C ASP A 43 -7.27 0.88 2.05
N ARG A 44 -6.83 -0.27 2.60
CA ARG A 44 -5.48 -0.40 3.20
C ARG A 44 -4.38 -0.07 2.21
N ILE A 45 -4.49 -0.57 0.97
CA ILE A 45 -3.49 -0.28 -0.07
C ILE A 45 -3.53 1.21 -0.44
N GLN A 46 -4.70 1.83 -0.54
CA GLN A 46 -4.82 3.26 -0.83
C GLN A 46 -4.18 4.12 0.27
N THR A 47 -4.49 3.83 1.53
CA THR A 47 -3.93 4.53 2.69
C THR A 47 -2.42 4.36 2.76
N ALA A 48 -1.92 3.12 2.66
CA ALA A 48 -0.50 2.85 2.65
C ALA A 48 0.22 3.56 1.50
N SER A 49 -0.38 3.60 0.29
CA SER A 49 0.19 4.32 -0.85
C SER A 49 0.34 5.82 -0.56
N ARG A 50 -0.67 6.45 0.03
CA ARG A 50 -0.62 7.88 0.40
C ARG A 50 0.47 8.13 1.43
N ASP A 51 0.49 7.36 2.51
CA ASP A 51 1.43 7.53 3.62
C ASP A 51 2.88 7.29 3.18
N TRP A 52 3.08 6.26 2.36
CA TRP A 52 4.39 5.93 1.83
C TRP A 52 4.89 7.04 0.90
N CYS A 53 4.04 7.53 -0.01
CA CYS A 53 4.40 8.59 -0.96
C CYS A 53 4.61 9.95 -0.29
N ALA A 54 3.91 10.26 0.79
CA ALA A 54 4.17 11.46 1.59
C ALA A 54 5.61 11.51 2.11
N GLN A 55 6.18 10.35 2.44
CA GLN A 55 7.52 10.22 3.04
C GLN A 55 8.63 9.96 2.00
N HIS A 56 8.33 9.22 0.92
CA HIS A 56 9.36 8.63 0.07
C HIS A 56 9.24 8.99 -1.43
N ARG A 57 8.32 9.87 -1.83
CA ARG A 57 8.13 10.23 -3.26
C ARG A 57 9.39 10.74 -3.95
N ALA A 58 10.31 11.37 -3.22
CA ALA A 58 11.58 11.86 -3.76
C ALA A 58 12.55 10.74 -4.16
N VAL A 59 12.34 9.51 -3.67
CA VAL A 59 13.23 8.35 -3.88
C VAL A 59 12.77 7.48 -5.06
N LEU A 60 11.46 7.39 -5.34
CA LEU A 60 10.93 6.50 -6.38
C LEU A 60 10.93 7.07 -7.79
N THR A 61 10.95 8.40 -7.96
CA THR A 61 10.84 9.03 -9.28
C THR A 61 12.01 9.97 -9.60
N PRO A 62 13.20 9.45 -9.94
CA PRO A 62 14.15 10.25 -10.69
C PRO A 62 13.64 10.36 -12.13
N GLY A 63 13.02 11.49 -12.48
CA GLY A 63 12.67 11.83 -13.86
C GLY A 63 11.18 12.08 -14.15
N ASP A 64 10.27 11.59 -13.33
CA ASP A 64 8.83 11.88 -13.47
C ASP A 64 8.32 12.46 -12.14
N LEU A 65 8.48 13.79 -12.03
CA LEU A 65 7.83 14.76 -11.13
C LEU A 65 7.16 14.14 -9.89
N GLY A 66 7.57 14.60 -8.69
CA GLY A 66 7.03 14.24 -7.37
C GLY A 66 5.54 14.56 -7.11
N LEU A 67 4.68 14.42 -8.12
CA LEU A 67 3.23 14.44 -8.08
C LEU A 67 2.75 13.22 -7.26
N PRO A 68 2.04 13.47 -6.14
CA PRO A 68 1.57 12.41 -5.26
C PRO A 68 0.78 11.31 -5.98
N GLN A 69 -0.05 11.67 -6.96
CA GLN A 69 -0.92 10.69 -7.62
C GLN A 69 -0.16 9.65 -8.45
N VAL A 70 0.98 10.03 -9.06
CA VAL A 70 1.81 9.12 -9.85
C VAL A 70 2.47 8.10 -8.93
N CYS A 71 3.08 8.58 -7.84
CA CYS A 71 3.67 7.72 -6.82
C CYS A 71 2.63 6.76 -6.25
N GLU A 72 1.48 7.27 -5.80
CA GLU A 72 0.45 6.44 -5.18
C GLU A 72 -0.08 5.36 -6.12
N ARG A 73 -0.24 5.69 -7.41
CA ARG A 73 -0.71 4.75 -8.43
C ARG A 73 0.29 3.62 -8.64
N GLU A 74 1.58 3.95 -8.69
CA GLU A 74 2.62 2.93 -8.81
C GLU A 74 2.68 2.06 -7.56
N MET A 75 2.55 2.64 -6.37
CA MET A 75 2.52 1.87 -5.12
C MET A 75 1.29 0.96 -5.01
N ARG A 76 0.11 1.44 -5.43
CA ARG A 76 -1.11 0.60 -5.52
C ARG A 76 -0.90 -0.56 -6.48
N ARG A 77 -0.26 -0.31 -7.63
CA ARG A 77 0.07 -1.33 -8.63
C ARG A 77 1.00 -2.37 -8.02
N ARG A 78 2.11 -1.96 -7.40
CA ARG A 78 3.08 -2.87 -6.77
C ARG A 78 2.45 -3.72 -5.68
N ALA A 79 1.70 -3.12 -4.76
CA ALA A 79 0.99 -3.85 -3.71
C ALA A 79 0.00 -4.89 -4.27
N TYR A 80 -0.74 -4.55 -5.32
CA TYR A 80 -1.59 -5.52 -6.01
C TYR A 80 -0.79 -6.70 -6.58
N TYR A 81 0.41 -6.46 -7.14
CA TYR A 81 1.26 -7.53 -7.69
C TYR A 81 1.98 -8.37 -6.62
N GLN A 82 2.01 -7.93 -5.36
CA GLN A 82 2.52 -8.73 -4.24
C GLN A 82 1.53 -9.82 -3.79
N LEU A 83 0.24 -9.71 -4.15
CA LEU A 83 -0.74 -10.75 -3.85
C LEU A 83 -0.47 -12.02 -4.70
N PRO A 84 -0.63 -13.22 -4.10
CA PRO A 84 -0.63 -14.48 -4.84
C PRO A 84 -1.58 -14.44 -6.05
N ALA A 85 -1.22 -15.13 -7.14
CA ALA A 85 -2.02 -15.09 -8.38
C ALA A 85 -3.47 -15.56 -8.21
N SER A 86 -3.73 -16.51 -7.30
CA SER A 86 -5.07 -16.95 -6.92
C SER A 86 -5.86 -15.86 -6.21
N GLU A 87 -5.23 -15.22 -5.21
CA GLU A 87 -5.82 -14.12 -4.44
C GLU A 87 -6.11 -12.90 -5.28
N ARG A 88 -5.25 -12.56 -6.25
CA ARG A 88 -5.53 -11.47 -7.20
C ARG A 88 -6.80 -11.69 -8.00
N ARG A 89 -7.05 -12.91 -8.48
CA ARG A 89 -8.29 -13.23 -9.21
C ARG A 89 -9.51 -13.09 -8.32
N LEU A 90 -9.43 -13.58 -7.08
CA LEU A 90 -10.51 -13.45 -6.10
C LEU A 90 -10.78 -11.98 -5.79
N PHE A 91 -9.73 -11.20 -5.52
CA PHE A 91 -9.80 -9.77 -5.25
C PHE A 91 -10.46 -8.99 -6.40
N VAL A 92 -10.09 -9.30 -7.65
CA VAL A 92 -10.72 -8.71 -8.84
C VAL A 92 -12.20 -9.10 -8.92
N LYS A 93 -12.51 -10.40 -8.75
CA LYS A 93 -13.90 -10.91 -8.80
C LYS A 93 -14.78 -10.29 -7.71
N ALA A 94 -14.23 -10.06 -6.53
CA ALA A 94 -14.91 -9.43 -5.40
C ALA A 94 -15.06 -7.90 -5.54
N GLY A 95 -14.56 -7.30 -6.63
CA GLY A 95 -14.64 -5.86 -6.90
C GLY A 95 -13.50 -5.02 -6.33
N GLY A 96 -12.56 -5.63 -5.61
CA GLY A 96 -11.45 -4.93 -4.95
C GLY A 96 -10.59 -4.12 -5.93
N ARG A 97 -10.39 -4.59 -7.16
CA ARG A 97 -9.62 -3.85 -8.18
C ARG A 97 -10.30 -2.56 -8.64
N ARG A 98 -11.64 -2.52 -8.64
CA ARG A 98 -12.40 -1.31 -8.94
C ARG A 98 -12.25 -0.31 -7.80
N LEU A 99 -12.50 -0.78 -6.57
CA LEU A 99 -12.37 0.03 -5.36
C LEU A 99 -10.97 0.60 -5.19
N LEU A 100 -9.93 -0.20 -5.42
CA LEU A 100 -8.53 0.22 -5.33
C LEU A 100 -8.20 1.41 -6.24
N ASN A 101 -8.84 1.51 -7.41
CA ASN A 101 -8.59 2.55 -8.40
C ASN A 101 -9.65 3.64 -8.41
N GLN A 102 -10.55 3.64 -7.41
CA GLN A 102 -11.50 4.72 -7.21
C GLN A 102 -10.79 5.89 -6.52
N PHE A 103 -11.02 7.09 -7.03
CA PHE A 103 -10.49 8.37 -6.54
C PHE A 103 -11.65 9.33 -6.31
#